data_AF-A0AAW4FDU2-F1
#
_entry.id   AF-A0AAW4FDU2-F1
#
_cell.length_a   1.000
_cell.length_b   1.000
_cell.length_c   1.000
_cell.angle_alpha   90.00
_cell.angle_beta   90.00
_cell.angle_gamma   90.00
#
_symmetry.space_group_name_H-M   'P 1'
#
loop_
_entity.id
_entity.type
_entity.pdbx_description
1 polymer ?
#
loop_
_entity_poly.entity_id
_entity_poly.type
_entity_poly.pdbx_seq_one_letter_code
_entity_poly.pdbx_strand_id
1 'polypeptide(L)'
;MRKYRLKQITFLDGFALGVFCATEVFLVVFMQLDLGIKNDAWVGFVGTMVVAGFSIGAAYIALRGNRLQISQANDIEDERRHNALIAARAVLPAILAEMSLVARNNLMLRFQPGHAPLGFHAPPPTAFQPLPETAIPGLKECIEHADEVSQDRLANILRHFQVQQSRLQHVGVAVLQPNVTQMTVDLHQAISDAIGWAVIYALISEAFAFARGSSVAIPANLNPDSVQSAFAAAGVVPAMYPLLEQVLQVRIDGNRLEREWSDP
;
A
#
# COMPACT_ATOMS: atom_id res chain seq x y z
N MET A 1 1.33 -12.66 -23.64
CA MET A 1 1.62 -13.86 -22.81
C MET A 1 0.40 -14.78 -22.58
N ARG A 2 -0.83 -14.27 -22.37
CA ARG A 2 -2.04 -15.07 -22.10
C ARG A 2 -2.33 -16.24 -23.07
N LYS A 3 -2.08 -16.07 -24.36
CA LYS A 3 -2.27 -17.12 -25.39
C LYS A 3 -1.29 -18.31 -25.28
N TYR A 4 -0.08 -18.09 -24.76
CA TYR A 4 0.89 -19.17 -24.58
C TYR A 4 0.55 -20.05 -23.36
N ARG A 5 -0.03 -19.47 -22.30
CA ARG A 5 -0.42 -20.21 -21.07
C ARG A 5 -1.59 -21.17 -21.30
N LEU A 6 -2.63 -20.75 -22.01
CA LEU A 6 -3.78 -21.61 -22.31
C LEU A 6 -3.37 -22.89 -23.04
N LYS A 7 -2.36 -22.80 -23.92
CA LYS A 7 -1.89 -23.93 -24.73
C LYS A 7 -1.16 -25.00 -23.90
N GLN A 8 -0.54 -24.64 -22.77
CA GLN A 8 0.19 -25.59 -21.92
C GLN A 8 -0.74 -26.40 -21.00
N ILE A 9 -1.82 -25.79 -20.49
CA ILE A 9 -2.80 -26.49 -19.63
C ILE A 9 -3.49 -27.61 -20.43
N THR A 10 -3.93 -27.30 -21.65
CA THR A 10 -4.59 -28.30 -22.53
C THR A 10 -3.66 -29.47 -22.90
N PHE A 11 -2.36 -29.24 -22.98
CA PHE A 11 -1.38 -30.30 -23.28
C PHE A 11 -1.17 -31.26 -22.11
N LEU A 12 -1.14 -30.74 -20.87
CA LEU A 12 -0.98 -31.54 -19.67
C LEU A 12 -2.22 -32.42 -19.40
N ASP A 13 -3.42 -31.89 -19.64
CA ASP A 13 -4.66 -32.66 -19.52
C ASP A 13 -4.70 -33.81 -20.55
N GLY A 14 -4.29 -33.54 -21.79
CA GLY A 14 -4.19 -34.56 -22.83
C GLY A 14 -3.14 -35.64 -22.52
N PHE A 15 -2.00 -35.26 -21.93
CA PHE A 15 -0.95 -36.19 -21.53
C PHE A 15 -1.37 -37.04 -20.32
N ALA A 16 -1.95 -36.44 -19.28
CA ALA A 16 -2.41 -37.15 -18.09
C ALA A 16 -3.54 -38.13 -18.42
N LEU A 17 -4.51 -37.72 -19.25
CA LEU A 17 -5.54 -38.60 -19.78
C LEU A 17 -4.93 -39.74 -20.60
N GLY A 18 -3.94 -39.43 -21.45
CA GLY A 18 -3.23 -40.44 -22.24
C GLY A 18 -2.51 -41.48 -21.38
N VAL A 19 -1.81 -41.05 -20.33
CA VAL A 19 -1.15 -41.94 -19.36
C VAL A 19 -2.19 -42.77 -18.60
N PHE A 20 -3.27 -42.16 -18.14
CA PHE A 20 -4.35 -42.87 -17.45
C PHE A 20 -4.95 -43.97 -18.33
N CYS A 21 -5.36 -43.63 -19.56
CA CYS A 21 -5.90 -44.59 -20.53
C CYS A 21 -4.89 -45.70 -20.88
N ALA A 22 -3.60 -45.36 -21.05
CA ALA A 22 -2.56 -46.35 -21.31
C ALA A 22 -2.37 -47.32 -20.13
N THR A 23 -2.49 -46.82 -18.90
CA THR A 23 -2.35 -47.64 -17.67
C THR A 23 -3.53 -48.60 -17.52
N GLU A 24 -4.76 -48.14 -17.76
CA GLU A 24 -5.97 -48.98 -17.79
C GLU A 24 -5.86 -50.09 -18.85
N VAL A 25 -5.45 -49.74 -20.08
CA VAL A 25 -5.25 -50.74 -21.16
C VAL A 25 -4.18 -51.75 -20.77
N PHE A 26 -3.08 -51.31 -20.15
CA PHE A 26 -1.99 -52.19 -19.74
C PHE A 26 -2.41 -53.15 -18.62
N LEU A 27 -3.19 -52.68 -17.65
CA LEU A 27 -3.76 -53.51 -16.58
C LEU A 27 -4.68 -54.60 -17.14
N VAL A 28 -5.55 -54.26 -18.09
CA VAL A 28 -6.44 -55.23 -18.75
C VAL A 28 -5.63 -56.29 -19.50
N VAL A 29 -4.59 -55.88 -20.25
CA VAL A 29 -3.71 -56.83 -20.97
C VAL A 29 -2.95 -57.74 -20.01
N PHE A 30 -2.42 -57.21 -18.91
CA PHE A 30 -1.72 -58.02 -17.90
C PHE A 30 -2.66 -59.03 -17.23
N MET A 31 -3.88 -58.63 -16.90
CA MET A 31 -4.89 -59.52 -16.31
C MET A 31 -5.25 -60.67 -17.27
N GLN A 32 -5.29 -60.42 -18.57
CA GLN A 32 -5.52 -61.47 -19.59
C GLN A 32 -4.33 -62.44 -19.73
N LEU A 33 -3.11 -61.94 -19.63
CA LEU A 33 -1.89 -62.77 -19.69
C LEU A 33 -1.69 -63.63 -18.43
N ASP A 34 -2.05 -63.09 -17.27
CA ASP A 34 -1.93 -63.75 -15.97
C ASP A 34 -2.81 -65.02 -15.87
N LEU A 35 -4.00 -64.99 -16.50
CA LEU A 35 -4.88 -66.16 -16.63
C LEU A 35 -4.26 -67.35 -17.38
N GLY A 36 -3.13 -67.16 -18.08
CA GLY A 36 -2.47 -68.16 -18.90
C GLY A 36 -1.31 -68.94 -18.27
N ILE A 37 -0.72 -68.49 -17.14
CA ILE A 37 0.58 -68.99 -16.65
C ILE A 37 0.46 -69.59 -15.23
N LYS A 38 0.60 -70.91 -15.11
CA LYS A 38 0.39 -71.70 -13.86
C LYS A 38 1.52 -71.64 -12.80
N ASN A 39 2.40 -70.64 -12.82
CA ASN A 39 3.56 -70.60 -11.91
C ASN A 39 3.45 -69.41 -10.92
N ASP A 40 2.71 -69.61 -9.84
CA ASP A 40 2.05 -68.57 -9.03
C ASP A 40 2.98 -67.65 -8.21
N ALA A 41 4.14 -68.10 -7.76
CA ALA A 41 4.90 -67.35 -6.75
C ALA A 41 5.72 -66.17 -7.32
N TRP A 42 6.35 -66.36 -8.48
CA TRP A 42 7.23 -65.34 -9.08
C TRP A 42 6.44 -64.23 -9.76
N VAL A 43 5.30 -64.57 -10.38
CA VAL A 43 4.41 -63.63 -11.06
C VAL A 43 3.78 -62.66 -10.05
N GLY A 44 3.35 -63.14 -8.88
CA GLY A 44 2.79 -62.30 -7.83
C GLY A 44 3.78 -61.27 -7.27
N PHE A 45 5.04 -61.68 -7.02
CA PHE A 45 6.07 -60.76 -6.53
C PHE A 45 6.36 -59.63 -7.53
N VAL A 46 6.56 -59.96 -8.81
CA VAL A 46 6.82 -58.96 -9.86
C VAL A 46 5.61 -58.03 -10.02
N GLY A 47 4.38 -58.56 -9.98
CA GLY A 47 3.15 -57.76 -10.03
C GLY A 47 3.08 -56.71 -8.92
N THR A 48 3.35 -57.11 -7.67
CA THR A 48 3.30 -56.16 -6.53
C THR A 48 4.33 -55.03 -6.63
N MET A 49 5.56 -55.33 -7.10
CA MET A 49 6.60 -54.32 -7.32
C MET A 49 6.19 -53.31 -8.41
N VAL A 50 5.58 -53.78 -9.49
CA VAL A 50 5.09 -52.92 -10.58
C VAL A 50 3.97 -52.00 -10.07
N VAL A 51 2.98 -52.54 -9.36
CA VAL A 51 1.88 -51.75 -8.78
C VAL A 51 2.40 -50.69 -7.79
N ALA A 52 3.36 -51.06 -6.93
CA ALA A 52 3.97 -50.11 -6.00
C ALA A 52 4.72 -49.00 -6.74
N GLY A 53 5.47 -49.32 -7.79
CA GLY A 53 6.16 -48.35 -8.64
C GLY A 53 5.19 -47.38 -9.32
N PHE A 54 4.10 -47.89 -9.90
CA PHE A 54 3.03 -47.06 -10.47
C PHE A 54 2.36 -46.17 -9.43
N SER A 55 2.11 -46.69 -8.23
CA SER A 55 1.50 -45.91 -7.14
C SER A 55 2.38 -44.74 -6.74
N ILE A 56 3.70 -44.95 -6.60
CA ILE A 56 4.67 -43.89 -6.30
C ILE A 56 4.74 -42.89 -7.47
N GLY A 57 4.79 -43.38 -8.71
CA GLY A 57 4.80 -42.54 -9.90
C GLY A 57 3.56 -41.66 -10.02
N ALA A 58 2.37 -42.24 -9.80
CA ALA A 58 1.10 -41.53 -9.79
C ALA A 58 1.07 -40.48 -8.67
N ALA A 59 1.51 -40.83 -7.45
CA ALA A 59 1.60 -39.89 -6.34
C ALA A 59 2.56 -38.72 -6.65
N TYR A 60 3.70 -38.99 -7.29
CA TYR A 60 4.66 -37.97 -7.71
C TYR A 60 4.07 -37.03 -8.77
N ILE A 61 3.39 -37.57 -9.78
CA ILE A 61 2.72 -36.78 -10.82
C ILE A 61 1.60 -35.93 -10.21
N ALA A 62 0.79 -36.49 -9.33
CA ALA A 62 -0.27 -35.77 -8.62
C ALA A 62 0.30 -34.62 -7.78
N LEU A 63 1.38 -34.86 -7.03
CA LEU A 63 2.06 -33.81 -6.25
C LEU A 63 2.57 -32.68 -7.15
N ARG A 64 3.14 -33.03 -8.32
CA ARG A 64 3.61 -32.04 -9.29
C ARG A 64 2.45 -31.23 -9.88
N GLY A 65 1.32 -31.89 -10.19
CA GLY A 65 0.09 -31.24 -10.64
C GLY A 65 -0.45 -30.23 -9.62
N ASN A 66 -0.55 -30.65 -8.36
CA ASN A 66 -0.99 -29.78 -7.26
C ASN A 66 -0.09 -28.55 -7.09
N ARG A 67 1.23 -28.72 -7.17
CA ARG A 67 2.18 -27.59 -7.10
C ARG A 67 1.99 -26.60 -8.25
N LEU A 68 1.78 -27.09 -9.47
CA LEU A 68 1.53 -26.23 -10.63
C LEU A 68 0.19 -25.49 -10.49
N GLN A 69 -0.85 -26.16 -10.02
CA GLN A 69 -2.16 -25.55 -9.78
C GLN A 69 -2.09 -24.45 -8.70
N ILE A 70 -1.36 -24.69 -7.61
CA ILE A 70 -1.14 -23.68 -6.55
C ILE A 70 -0.39 -22.47 -7.12
N SER A 71 0.67 -22.70 -7.89
CA SER A 71 1.42 -21.61 -8.53
C SER A 71 0.53 -20.80 -9.46
N GLN A 72 -0.32 -21.45 -10.27
CA GLN A 72 -1.25 -20.76 -11.16
C GLN A 72 -2.32 -19.98 -10.41
N ALA A 73 -2.83 -20.52 -9.30
CA ALA A 73 -3.78 -19.83 -8.44
C ALA A 73 -3.16 -18.57 -7.84
N ASN A 74 -1.91 -18.66 -7.37
CA ASN A 74 -1.16 -17.52 -6.86
C ASN A 74 -0.91 -16.47 -7.96
N ASP A 75 -0.48 -16.88 -9.16
CA ASP A 75 -0.26 -15.97 -10.29
C ASP A 75 -1.54 -15.20 -10.68
N ILE A 76 -2.69 -15.87 -10.67
CA ILE A 76 -4.00 -15.26 -10.96
C ILE A 76 -4.37 -14.25 -9.86
N GLU A 77 -4.13 -14.60 -8.60
CA GLU A 77 -4.41 -13.73 -7.46
C GLU A 77 -3.51 -12.48 -7.46
N ASP A 78 -2.22 -12.64 -7.78
CA ASP A 78 -1.28 -11.53 -7.92
C ASP A 78 -1.66 -10.61 -9.08
N GLU A 79 -2.07 -11.16 -10.23
CA GLU A 79 -2.59 -10.39 -11.36
C GLU A 79 -3.89 -9.65 -10.97
N ARG A 80 -4.78 -10.30 -10.21
CA ARG A 80 -6.02 -9.69 -9.71
C ARG A 80 -5.71 -8.52 -8.77
N ARG A 81 -4.83 -8.72 -7.79
CA ARG A 81 -4.37 -7.68 -6.85
C ARG A 81 -3.71 -6.52 -7.57
N HIS A 82 -2.83 -6.79 -8.53
CA HIS A 82 -2.16 -5.75 -9.31
C HIS A 82 -3.15 -4.91 -10.13
N ASN A 83 -4.11 -5.54 -10.80
CA ASN A 83 -5.13 -4.83 -11.56
C ASN A 83 -6.05 -3.99 -10.65
N ALA A 84 -6.40 -4.52 -9.47
CA ALA A 84 -7.17 -3.79 -8.47
C ALA A 84 -6.40 -2.56 -7.95
N LEU A 85 -5.09 -2.69 -7.69
CA LEU A 85 -4.23 -1.57 -7.32
C LEU A 85 -4.15 -0.51 -8.40
N ILE A 86 -4.03 -0.90 -9.68
CA ILE A 86 -4.01 0.06 -10.80
C ILE A 86 -5.33 0.84 -10.85
N ALA A 87 -6.47 0.16 -10.69
CA ALA A 87 -7.78 0.79 -10.68
C ALA A 87 -7.92 1.78 -9.51
N ALA A 88 -7.53 1.37 -8.29
CA ALA A 88 -7.56 2.22 -7.11
C ALA A 88 -6.64 3.45 -7.25
N ARG A 89 -5.43 3.26 -7.81
CA ARG A 89 -4.49 4.37 -8.08
C ARG A 89 -5.02 5.38 -9.10
N ALA A 90 -5.94 5.01 -9.99
CA ALA A 90 -6.46 5.93 -11.00
C ALA A 90 -7.21 7.14 -10.39
N VAL A 91 -7.85 6.96 -9.23
CA VAL A 91 -8.57 8.03 -8.53
C VAL A 91 -7.74 8.71 -7.44
N LEU A 92 -6.66 8.06 -7.00
CA LEU A 92 -5.83 8.54 -5.89
C LEU A 92 -5.26 9.96 -6.09
N PRO A 93 -4.77 10.38 -7.28
CA PRO A 93 -4.28 11.75 -7.47
C PRO A 93 -5.33 12.83 -7.19
N ALA A 94 -6.59 12.58 -7.54
CA ALA A 94 -7.67 13.54 -7.28
C ALA A 94 -7.95 13.65 -5.77
N ILE A 95 -8.01 12.51 -5.08
CA ILE A 95 -8.18 12.45 -3.61
C ILE A 95 -7.03 13.18 -2.89
N LEU A 96 -5.79 12.88 -3.27
CA LEU A 96 -4.61 13.53 -2.68
C LEU A 96 -4.61 15.04 -2.95
N ALA A 97 -5.05 15.48 -4.13
CA ALA A 97 -5.19 16.90 -4.44
C ALA A 97 -6.21 17.58 -3.53
N GLU A 98 -7.41 17.02 -3.35
CA GLU A 98 -8.41 17.55 -2.42
C GLU A 98 -7.88 17.60 -0.98
N MET A 99 -7.26 16.52 -0.49
CA MET A 99 -6.67 16.47 0.84
C MET A 99 -5.54 17.49 1.02
N SER A 100 -4.73 17.74 -0.03
CA SER A 100 -3.66 18.74 0.01
C SER A 100 -4.23 20.16 0.13
N LEU A 101 -5.36 20.45 -0.52
CA LEU A 101 -6.04 21.75 -0.42
C LEU A 101 -6.58 21.96 1.00
N VAL A 102 -7.18 20.92 1.59
CA VAL A 102 -7.67 20.96 2.97
C VAL A 102 -6.53 21.14 3.96
N ALA A 103 -5.45 20.37 3.84
CA ALA A 103 -4.29 20.47 4.71
C ALA A 103 -3.65 21.87 4.63
N ARG A 104 -3.52 22.42 3.42
CA ARG A 104 -3.03 23.79 3.21
C ARG A 104 -3.95 24.83 3.86
N ASN A 105 -5.26 24.73 3.65
CA ASN A 105 -6.24 25.64 4.28
C ASN A 105 -6.12 25.60 5.81
N ASN A 106 -6.09 24.41 6.39
CA ASN A 106 -6.04 24.23 7.84
C ASN A 106 -4.70 24.68 8.45
N LEU A 107 -3.59 24.52 7.72
CA LEU A 107 -2.30 25.10 8.08
C LEU A 107 -2.40 26.63 8.18
N MET A 108 -2.98 27.27 7.16
CA MET A 108 -3.07 28.74 7.09
C MET A 108 -3.95 29.36 8.20
N LEU A 109 -4.89 28.61 8.79
CA LEU A 109 -5.74 29.11 9.90
C LEU A 109 -4.95 29.54 11.14
N ARG A 110 -3.71 29.04 11.30
CA ARG A 110 -2.85 29.40 12.43
C ARG A 110 -2.02 30.66 12.17
N PHE A 111 -2.10 31.30 11.01
CA PHE A 111 -1.26 32.43 10.66
C PHE A 111 -2.07 33.71 10.48
N GLN A 112 -1.49 34.84 10.91
CA GLN A 112 -2.11 36.15 10.73
C GLN A 112 -2.23 36.49 9.23
N PRO A 113 -3.42 36.86 8.72
CA PRO A 113 -3.59 37.23 7.31
C PRO A 113 -2.73 38.45 6.95
N GLY A 114 -2.38 38.57 5.67
CA GLY A 114 -1.63 39.71 5.13
C GLY A 114 -0.10 39.61 5.18
N HIS A 115 0.45 38.48 5.64
CA HIS A 115 1.89 38.23 5.72
C HIS A 115 2.40 37.24 4.65
N ALA A 116 1.61 36.96 3.63
CA ALA A 116 2.03 36.12 2.53
C ALA A 116 3.09 36.84 1.66
N PRO A 117 4.03 36.11 1.03
CA PRO A 117 4.96 36.66 0.06
C PRO A 117 4.25 37.47 -1.04
N LEU A 118 4.90 38.53 -1.51
CA LEU A 118 4.42 39.32 -2.65
C LEU A 118 4.16 38.40 -3.87
N GLY A 119 2.99 38.54 -4.48
CA GLY A 119 2.56 37.73 -5.62
C GLY A 119 1.87 36.41 -5.26
N PHE A 120 1.72 36.09 -3.97
CA PHE A 120 0.94 34.93 -3.55
C PHE A 120 -0.57 35.27 -3.56
N HIS A 121 -1.31 34.66 -4.49
CA HIS A 121 -2.74 34.90 -4.72
C HIS A 121 -3.62 33.72 -4.32
N ALA A 122 -3.36 33.08 -3.18
CA ALA A 122 -4.30 32.09 -2.65
C ALA A 122 -5.46 32.80 -1.92
N PRO A 123 -6.68 32.27 -2.00
CA PRO A 123 -7.78 32.78 -1.17
C PRO A 123 -7.41 32.63 0.32
N PRO A 124 -7.77 33.61 1.16
CA PRO A 124 -7.54 33.51 2.60
C PRO A 124 -8.29 32.28 3.16
N PRO A 125 -7.74 31.63 4.19
CA PRO A 125 -8.43 30.52 4.82
C PRO A 125 -9.71 31.03 5.48
N THR A 126 -10.84 30.34 5.24
CA THR A 126 -12.15 30.81 5.70
C THR A 126 -12.57 30.14 7.00
N ALA A 127 -12.40 28.82 7.08
CA ALA A 127 -12.77 28.01 8.23
C ALA A 127 -12.00 26.68 8.21
N PHE A 128 -12.07 25.95 9.31
CA PHE A 128 -11.61 24.56 9.36
C PHE A 128 -12.34 23.70 8.33
N GLN A 129 -11.58 22.91 7.58
CA GLN A 129 -12.10 21.97 6.60
C GLN A 129 -11.85 20.53 7.09
N PRO A 130 -12.90 19.70 7.23
CA PRO A 130 -12.75 18.31 7.61
C PRO A 130 -12.17 17.48 6.45
N LEU A 131 -11.81 16.22 6.74
CA LEU A 131 -11.42 15.27 5.71
C LEU A 131 -12.57 15.10 4.70
N PRO A 132 -12.32 15.15 3.37
CA PRO A 132 -13.35 14.87 2.38
C PRO A 132 -13.90 13.45 2.55
N GLU A 133 -15.23 13.30 2.54
CA GLU A 133 -15.88 11.99 2.72
C GLU A 133 -15.51 10.98 1.63
N THR A 134 -15.23 11.48 0.42
CA THR A 134 -14.77 10.72 -0.74
C THR A 134 -13.36 10.16 -0.60
N ALA A 135 -12.53 10.74 0.30
CA ALA A 135 -11.14 10.34 0.45
C ALA A 135 -11.00 8.97 1.12
N ILE A 136 -11.85 8.66 2.11
CA ILE A 136 -11.74 7.43 2.91
C ILE A 136 -11.91 6.17 2.05
N PRO A 137 -12.97 6.03 1.21
CA PRO A 137 -13.13 4.83 0.39
C PRO A 137 -11.97 4.63 -0.59
N GLY A 138 -11.52 5.68 -1.29
CA GLY A 138 -10.45 5.55 -2.28
C GLY A 138 -9.07 5.28 -1.65
N LEU A 139 -8.78 5.85 -0.48
CA LEU A 139 -7.58 5.48 0.28
C LEU A 139 -7.64 4.04 0.77
N LYS A 140 -8.82 3.57 1.25
CA LYS A 140 -9.01 2.20 1.71
C LYS A 140 -8.73 1.18 0.60
N GLU A 141 -9.26 1.41 -0.61
CA GLU A 141 -9.00 0.54 -1.77
C GLU A 141 -7.52 0.50 -2.14
N CYS A 142 -6.82 1.65 -2.09
CA CYS A 142 -5.38 1.68 -2.32
C CYS A 142 -4.61 0.92 -1.23
N ILE A 143 -4.98 1.10 0.04
CA ILE A 143 -4.37 0.41 1.18
C ILE A 143 -4.58 -1.11 1.09
N GLU A 144 -5.72 -1.59 0.59
CA GLU A 144 -5.98 -3.03 0.52
C GLU A 144 -5.05 -3.78 -0.46
N HIS A 145 -4.59 -3.10 -1.51
CA HIS A 145 -3.90 -3.72 -2.63
C HIS A 145 -2.44 -3.26 -2.83
N ALA A 146 -1.99 -2.23 -2.11
CA ALA A 146 -0.62 -1.74 -2.22
C ALA A 146 0.40 -2.67 -1.54
N ASP A 147 1.69 -2.41 -1.73
CA ASP A 147 2.77 -3.04 -0.97
C ASP A 147 2.78 -2.56 0.50
N GLU A 148 3.28 -3.38 1.42
CA GLU A 148 3.25 -3.13 2.87
C GLU A 148 3.73 -1.73 3.27
N VAL A 149 4.80 -1.23 2.63
CA VAL A 149 5.32 0.12 2.90
C VAL A 149 4.28 1.17 2.49
N SER A 150 3.79 1.14 1.26
CA SER A 150 2.77 2.08 0.79
C SER A 150 1.45 1.97 1.57
N GLN A 151 1.06 0.77 2.01
CA GLN A 151 -0.11 0.56 2.88
C GLN A 151 0.02 1.35 4.18
N ASP A 152 1.15 1.17 4.89
CA ASP A 152 1.38 1.87 6.14
C ASP A 152 1.43 3.40 5.93
N ARG A 153 2.10 3.89 4.88
CA ARG A 153 2.18 5.32 4.57
C ARG A 153 0.80 5.94 4.28
N LEU A 154 -0.04 5.30 3.46
CA LEU A 154 -1.39 5.77 3.19
C LEU A 154 -2.27 5.75 4.45
N ALA A 155 -2.18 4.69 5.26
CA ALA A 155 -2.87 4.61 6.54
C ALA A 155 -2.35 5.69 7.53
N ASN A 156 -1.07 6.03 7.46
CA ASN A 156 -0.45 7.04 8.29
C ASN A 156 -0.94 8.46 7.96
N ILE A 157 -1.12 8.78 6.68
CA ILE A 157 -1.77 10.03 6.25
C ILE A 157 -3.14 10.17 6.93
N LEU A 158 -3.95 9.11 6.89
CA LEU A 158 -5.29 9.12 7.49
C LEU A 158 -5.24 9.27 9.02
N ARG A 159 -4.34 8.54 9.70
CA ARG A 159 -4.11 8.66 11.16
C ARG A 159 -3.73 10.09 11.56
N HIS A 160 -2.76 10.68 10.88
CA HIS A 160 -2.34 12.06 11.15
C HIS A 160 -3.50 13.04 10.95
N PHE A 161 -4.27 12.88 9.86
CA PHE A 161 -5.40 13.74 9.58
C PHE A 161 -6.47 13.66 10.69
N GLN A 162 -6.87 12.46 11.09
CA GLN A 162 -7.86 12.24 12.14
C GLN A 162 -7.41 12.80 13.50
N VAL A 163 -6.12 12.65 13.83
CA VAL A 163 -5.54 13.18 15.07
C VAL A 163 -5.51 14.70 15.07
N GLN A 164 -5.18 15.35 13.95
CA GLN A 164 -5.23 16.81 13.89
C GLN A 164 -6.66 17.34 13.91
N GLN A 165 -7.59 16.64 13.25
CA GLN A 165 -9.01 16.99 13.27
C GLN A 165 -9.60 16.86 14.69
N SER A 166 -9.24 15.84 15.46
CA SER A 166 -9.74 15.68 16.83
C SER A 166 -9.19 16.73 17.79
N ARG A 167 -7.91 17.13 17.63
CA ARG A 167 -7.29 18.20 18.44
C ARG A 167 -8.01 19.53 18.30
N LEU A 168 -8.48 19.86 17.10
CA LEU A 168 -9.15 21.14 16.85
C LEU A 168 -10.51 21.28 17.54
N GLN A 169 -11.13 20.17 17.95
CA GLN A 169 -12.41 20.24 18.65
C GLN A 169 -12.28 20.82 20.08
N HIS A 170 -11.08 20.96 20.64
CA HIS A 170 -10.89 21.20 22.07
C HIS A 170 -10.03 22.44 22.38
N VAL A 171 -9.63 23.22 21.37
CA VAL A 171 -8.54 24.21 21.52
C VAL A 171 -8.93 25.56 20.95
N GLY A 172 -8.68 26.63 21.71
CA GLY A 172 -8.84 28.01 21.25
C GLY A 172 -8.01 28.32 19.99
N VAL A 173 -8.49 29.24 19.16
CA VAL A 173 -7.79 29.62 17.93
C VAL A 173 -6.70 30.65 18.24
N ALA A 174 -5.59 30.21 18.82
CA ALA A 174 -4.39 31.03 18.86
C ALA A 174 -3.84 31.19 17.43
N VAL A 175 -3.46 32.43 17.09
CA VAL A 175 -2.92 32.81 15.79
C VAL A 175 -1.48 33.25 15.97
N LEU A 176 -0.60 32.72 15.13
CA LEU A 176 0.82 33.04 15.08
C LEU A 176 1.00 34.43 14.44
N GLN A 177 1.63 35.31 15.19
CA GLN A 177 2.05 36.63 14.74
C GLN A 177 3.53 36.61 14.33
N PRO A 178 3.92 37.35 13.29
CA PRO A 178 5.32 37.41 12.86
C PRO A 178 6.19 38.09 13.93
N ASN A 179 7.48 37.75 13.96
CA ASN A 179 8.50 38.34 14.84
C ASN A 179 8.28 38.19 16.35
N VAL A 180 7.31 37.38 16.79
CA VAL A 180 7.12 37.06 18.21
C VAL A 180 8.20 36.09 18.68
N THR A 181 8.88 36.43 19.77
CA THR A 181 10.01 35.66 20.33
C THR A 181 9.72 35.04 21.70
N GLN A 182 8.61 35.43 22.34
CA GLN A 182 8.22 34.87 23.65
C GLN A 182 7.23 33.71 23.47
N MET A 183 7.59 32.55 24.00
CA MET A 183 6.76 31.35 23.94
C MET A 183 5.67 31.40 25.01
N THR A 184 4.42 31.21 24.62
CA THR A 184 3.29 30.94 25.52
C THR A 184 2.75 29.53 25.24
N VAL A 185 1.94 28.99 26.16
CA VAL A 185 1.33 27.66 26.00
C VAL A 185 0.45 27.62 24.73
N ASP A 186 -0.38 28.65 24.54
CA ASP A 186 -1.28 28.76 23.39
C ASP A 186 -0.50 28.86 22.07
N LEU A 187 0.63 29.60 22.06
CA LEU A 187 1.47 29.76 20.89
C LEU A 187 2.22 28.46 20.56
N HIS A 188 2.73 27.75 21.56
CA HIS A 188 3.32 26.43 21.37
C HIS A 188 2.33 25.45 20.74
N GLN A 189 1.07 25.48 21.18
CA GLN A 189 0.01 24.65 20.62
C GLN A 189 -0.32 25.03 19.17
N ALA A 190 -0.44 26.32 18.86
CA ALA A 190 -0.65 26.80 17.50
C ALA A 190 0.51 26.41 16.55
N ILE A 191 1.77 26.50 17.02
CA ILE A 191 2.95 26.02 16.28
C ILE A 191 2.84 24.52 16.04
N SER A 192 2.53 23.74 17.08
CA SER A 192 2.42 22.28 16.96
C SER A 192 1.34 21.86 15.98
N ASP A 193 0.21 22.58 15.93
CA ASP A 193 -0.87 22.34 14.98
C ASP A 193 -0.45 22.73 13.55
N ALA A 194 0.21 23.87 13.38
CA ALA A 194 0.71 24.31 12.08
C ALA A 194 1.72 23.30 11.49
N ILE A 195 2.68 22.83 12.30
CA ILE A 195 3.61 21.77 11.91
C ILE A 195 2.85 20.47 11.60
N GLY A 196 1.81 20.14 12.38
CA GLY A 196 0.97 18.97 12.15
C GLY A 196 0.33 18.96 10.77
N TRP A 197 -0.25 20.08 10.34
CA TRP A 197 -0.83 20.22 9.00
C TRP A 197 0.24 20.26 7.90
N ALA A 198 1.41 20.85 8.16
CA ALA A 198 2.54 20.84 7.24
C ALA A 198 3.05 19.41 6.99
N VAL A 199 3.12 18.59 8.04
CA VAL A 199 3.47 17.15 7.95
C VAL A 199 2.44 16.39 7.13
N ILE A 200 1.14 16.60 7.38
CA ILE A 200 0.07 15.96 6.56
C ILE A 200 0.23 16.33 5.08
N TYR A 201 0.44 17.62 4.78
CA TYR A 201 0.64 18.08 3.41
C TYR A 201 1.88 17.44 2.75
N ALA A 202 2.98 17.34 3.49
CA ALA A 202 4.22 16.73 3.03
C ALA A 202 4.06 15.23 2.75
N LEU A 203 3.39 14.48 3.64
CA LEU A 203 3.07 13.06 3.42
C LEU A 203 2.21 12.85 2.16
N ILE A 204 1.20 13.70 1.97
CA ILE A 204 0.35 13.69 0.76
C ILE A 204 1.19 13.97 -0.49
N SER A 205 2.11 14.94 -0.39
CA SER A 205 3.01 15.33 -1.47
C SER A 205 3.91 14.18 -1.93
N GLU A 206 4.48 13.42 -1.01
CA GLU A 206 5.30 12.23 -1.28
C GLU A 206 4.48 11.09 -1.90
N ALA A 207 3.21 10.95 -1.52
CA ALA A 207 2.31 9.93 -2.06
C ALA A 207 1.92 10.16 -3.53
N PHE A 208 2.06 11.38 -4.08
CA PHE A 208 1.70 11.64 -5.48
C PHE A 208 2.55 10.88 -6.49
N ALA A 209 3.84 10.65 -6.22
CA ALA A 209 4.70 9.88 -7.13
C ALA A 209 4.23 8.43 -7.24
N PHE A 210 3.77 7.86 -6.12
CA PHE A 210 3.08 6.57 -6.09
C PHE A 210 1.72 6.66 -6.79
N ALA A 211 0.89 7.66 -6.51
CA ALA A 211 -0.43 7.77 -7.14
C ALA A 211 -0.36 7.84 -8.67
N ARG A 212 0.66 8.51 -9.24
CA ARG A 212 0.84 8.68 -10.68
C ARG A 212 1.47 7.49 -11.42
N GLY A 213 1.90 6.43 -10.75
CA GLY A 213 2.64 5.36 -11.43
C GLY A 213 4.14 5.59 -11.57
N SER A 214 4.68 6.76 -11.18
CA SER A 214 6.10 7.09 -11.37
C SER A 214 7.02 6.46 -10.32
N SER A 215 6.48 6.11 -9.14
CA SER A 215 7.17 5.33 -8.12
C SER A 215 6.41 4.04 -7.85
N VAL A 216 7.16 2.98 -7.50
CA VAL A 216 6.60 1.68 -7.09
C VAL A 216 6.03 1.77 -5.68
N ALA A 217 6.69 2.49 -4.78
CA ALA A 217 6.30 2.64 -3.39
C ALA A 217 6.38 4.09 -2.91
N ILE A 218 5.70 4.41 -1.82
CA ILE A 218 5.84 5.68 -1.09
C ILE A 218 7.12 5.62 -0.23
N PRO A 219 7.93 6.69 -0.15
CA PRO A 219 9.08 6.74 0.76
C PRO A 219 8.68 6.39 2.20
N ALA A 220 9.46 5.50 2.82
CA ALA A 220 9.20 5.04 4.20
C ALA A 220 9.35 6.18 5.22
N ASN A 221 10.31 7.08 4.98
CA ASN A 221 10.61 8.20 5.86
C ASN A 221 10.20 9.51 5.19
N LEU A 222 9.60 10.41 5.99
CA LEU A 222 9.26 11.76 5.58
C LEU A 222 10.53 12.61 5.39
N ASN A 223 10.66 13.28 4.25
CA ASN A 223 11.74 14.23 4.02
C ASN A 223 11.45 15.56 4.76
N PRO A 224 12.36 16.05 5.64
CA PRO A 224 12.22 17.37 6.27
C PRO A 224 12.00 18.52 5.28
N ASP A 225 12.63 18.47 4.11
CA ASP A 225 12.49 19.50 3.08
C ASP A 225 11.05 19.56 2.52
N SER A 226 10.34 18.42 2.51
CA SER A 226 8.93 18.37 2.12
C SER A 226 8.04 19.15 3.10
N VAL A 227 8.37 19.13 4.40
CA VAL A 227 7.65 19.88 5.44
C VAL A 227 7.91 21.38 5.32
N GLN A 228 9.16 21.78 5.05
CA GLN A 228 9.48 23.19 4.78
C GLN A 228 8.77 23.69 3.51
N SER A 229 8.76 22.86 2.46
CA SER A 229 8.05 23.13 1.20
C SER A 229 6.54 23.28 1.41
N ALA A 230 5.95 22.58 2.39
CA ALA A 230 4.54 22.72 2.73
C ALA A 230 4.20 24.14 3.25
N PHE A 231 5.07 24.74 4.07
CA PHE A 231 4.90 26.14 4.48
C PHE A 231 4.99 27.09 3.29
N ALA A 232 5.97 26.88 2.40
CA ALA A 232 6.10 27.68 1.18
C ALA A 232 4.86 27.55 0.27
N ALA A 233 4.33 26.34 0.10
CA ALA A 233 3.11 26.07 -0.68
C ALA A 233 1.85 26.74 -0.08
N ALA A 234 1.86 26.98 1.23
CA ALA A 234 0.83 27.74 1.94
C ALA A 234 1.09 29.25 1.98
N GLY A 235 2.18 29.74 1.37
CA GLY A 235 2.55 31.15 1.42
C GLY A 235 3.02 31.61 2.79
N VAL A 236 3.55 30.71 3.61
CA VAL A 236 4.15 31.00 4.92
C VAL A 236 5.66 30.95 4.78
N VAL A 237 6.35 32.00 5.23
CA VAL A 237 7.82 32.05 5.30
C VAL A 237 8.24 31.77 6.74
N PRO A 238 8.77 30.57 7.07
CA PRO A 238 9.12 30.21 8.44
C PRO A 238 10.05 31.20 9.13
N ALA A 239 10.97 31.83 8.40
CA ALA A 239 11.91 32.84 8.91
C ALA A 239 11.23 34.09 9.52
N MET A 240 9.96 34.36 9.18
CA MET A 240 9.18 35.44 9.82
C MET A 240 8.62 35.04 11.20
N TYR A 241 8.71 33.75 11.55
CA TYR A 241 8.14 33.16 12.76
C TYR A 241 9.26 32.41 13.51
N PRO A 242 10.15 33.10 14.23
CA PRO A 242 11.36 32.50 14.79
C PRO A 242 11.08 31.34 15.76
N LEU A 243 9.99 31.39 16.51
CA LEU A 243 9.57 30.29 17.38
C LEU A 243 9.11 29.04 16.60
N LEU A 244 8.42 29.24 15.45
CA LEU A 244 8.04 28.13 14.57
C LEU A 244 9.29 27.47 13.99
N GLU A 245 10.23 28.26 13.48
CA GLU A 245 11.50 27.79 12.95
C GLU A 245 12.30 27.00 13.99
N GLN A 246 12.42 27.55 15.22
CA GLN A 246 13.10 26.86 16.32
C GLN A 246 12.44 25.52 16.65
N VAL A 247 11.11 25.47 16.82
CA VAL A 247 10.40 24.23 17.17
C VAL A 247 10.47 23.22 16.02
N LEU A 248 10.38 23.68 14.77
CA LEU A 248 10.51 22.83 13.59
C LEU A 248 11.92 22.21 13.54
N GLN A 249 12.97 23.00 13.73
CA GLN A 249 14.35 22.50 13.72
C GLN A 249 14.58 21.47 14.84
N VAL A 250 14.09 21.75 16.06
CA VAL A 250 14.17 20.81 17.20
C VAL A 250 13.43 19.49 16.94
N ARG A 251 12.38 19.50 16.10
CA ARG A 251 11.70 18.27 15.67
C ARG A 251 12.46 17.56 14.56
N ILE A 252 13.05 18.29 13.62
CA ILE A 252 13.89 17.73 12.56
C ILE A 252 15.11 17.03 13.17
N ASP A 253 15.87 17.72 14.01
CA ASP A 253 17.08 17.20 14.65
C ASP A 253 16.80 15.99 15.54
N GLY A 254 15.61 15.97 16.15
CA GLY A 254 15.16 14.86 16.98
C GLY A 254 14.51 13.71 16.21
N ASN A 255 14.35 13.79 14.89
CA ASN A 255 13.55 12.86 14.08
C ASN A 255 12.10 12.68 14.59
N ARG A 256 11.48 13.77 15.09
CA ARG A 256 10.13 13.81 15.67
C ARG A 256 9.14 14.62 14.81
N LEU A 257 9.39 14.71 13.51
CA LEU A 257 8.43 15.33 12.58
C LEU A 257 7.19 14.48 12.45
N GLU A 258 7.41 13.19 12.20
CA GLU A 258 6.38 12.18 12.12
C GLU A 258 6.17 11.55 13.50
N ARG A 259 4.95 11.12 13.78
CA ARG A 259 4.68 10.38 15.01
C ARG A 259 4.89 8.90 14.69
N GLU A 260 5.84 8.26 15.34
CA GLU A 260 5.95 6.80 15.31
C GLU A 260 4.74 6.21 16.04
N TRP A 261 4.00 5.35 15.36
CA TRP A 261 2.81 4.66 15.89
C TRP A 261 3.10 3.22 16.31
N SER A 262 4.32 2.74 16.05
CA SER A 262 4.75 1.37 16.34
C SER A 262 5.16 1.14 17.79
N ASP A 263 5.39 2.21 18.56
CA ASP A 263 5.65 2.13 20.00
C ASP A 263 4.34 2.36 20.79
N PRO A 264 3.79 1.31 21.44
CA PRO A 264 2.58 1.40 22.27
C PRO A 264 2.78 2.18 23.57
#